data_AF-A0A927WP74-F1
#
_entry.id   AF-A0A927WP74-F1
#
_cell.length_a   1.000
_cell.length_b   1.000
_cell.length_c   1.000
_cell.angle_alpha   90.00
_cell.angle_beta   90.00
_cell.angle_gamma   90.00
#
_symmetry.space_group_name_H-M   'P 1'
#
loop_
_entity.id
_entity.type
_entity.pdbx_description
1 polymer ?
#
loop_
_entity_poly.entity_id
_entity_poly.type
_entity_poly.pdbx_seq_one_letter_code
_entity_poly.pdbx_strand_id
1 'polypeptide(L)'
;MKKPVILEVNGKKYTFLFTNRSLAMVERSIGRSILSILNGNQFSIIRDMTIEVTAASIKYGMQELGQKDPYDVIDEICDDGGLLDHINEAILEAWFNTGIFFKWAGKPAPQEMKATEERPPVKKRRKENQ
;
A
#
# COMPACT_ATOMS: atom_id res chain seq x y z
N MET A 1 0.17 2.50 -17.84
CA MET A 1 0.59 3.89 -17.56
C MET A 1 1.00 3.97 -16.10
N LYS A 2 2.06 4.72 -15.79
CA LYS A 2 2.51 4.96 -14.41
C LYS A 2 1.41 5.75 -13.69
N LYS A 3 0.75 5.16 -12.69
CA LYS A 3 -0.28 5.85 -11.92
C LYS A 3 0.35 6.39 -10.63
N PRO A 4 0.21 7.68 -10.33
CA PRO A 4 0.64 8.20 -9.04
C PRO A 4 -0.23 7.61 -7.93
N VAL A 5 0.38 7.38 -6.78
CA VAL A 5 -0.30 7.06 -5.51
C VAL A 5 -0.10 8.23 -4.58
N ILE A 6 -1.17 8.66 -3.91
CA ILE A 6 -1.14 9.80 -2.99
C ILE A 6 -1.39 9.28 -1.59
N LEU A 7 -0.42 9.50 -0.71
CA LEU A 7 -0.59 9.36 0.73
C LEU A 7 -1.01 10.72 1.30
N GLU A 8 -2.12 10.77 2.04
CA GLU A 8 -2.59 11.98 2.71
C GLU A 8 -2.55 11.78 4.24
N VAL A 9 -1.83 12.64 4.94
CA VAL A 9 -1.69 12.62 6.40
C VAL A 9 -1.80 14.05 6.91
N ASN A 10 -2.71 14.28 7.87
CA ASN A 10 -2.95 15.61 8.46
C ASN A 10 -3.17 16.73 7.40
N GLY A 11 -3.83 16.40 6.28
CA GLY A 11 -4.07 17.32 5.16
C GLY A 11 -2.86 17.61 4.26
N LYS A 12 -1.67 17.08 4.56
CA LYS A 12 -0.50 17.09 3.67
C LYS A 12 -0.56 15.90 2.72
N LYS A 13 -0.12 16.12 1.48
CA LYS A 13 -0.12 15.10 0.42
C LYS A 13 1.30 14.76 0.01
N TYR A 14 1.57 13.47 -0.08
CA TYR A 14 2.84 12.88 -0.51
C TYR A 14 2.58 12.01 -1.73
N THR A 15 3.11 12.39 -2.89
CA THR A 15 2.84 11.70 -4.15
C THR A 15 3.99 10.78 -4.52
N PHE A 16 3.69 9.49 -4.65
CA PHE A 16 4.63 8.48 -5.14
C PHE A 16 4.38 8.19 -6.62
N LEU A 17 5.42 8.35 -7.44
CA LEU A 17 5.40 8.01 -8.85
C LEU A 17 6.73 7.34 -9.25
N PHE A 18 6.63 6.08 -9.68
CA PHE A 18 7.80 5.31 -10.07
C PHE A 18 7.95 5.18 -11.59
N THR A 19 9.20 5.35 -12.03
CA THR A 19 9.67 5.08 -13.38
C THR A 19 10.68 3.93 -13.32
N ASN A 20 10.98 3.27 -14.45
CA ASN A 20 12.02 2.25 -14.48
C ASN A 20 13.36 2.78 -13.94
N ARG A 21 13.68 4.06 -14.20
CA ARG A 21 14.89 4.69 -13.69
C ARG A 21 14.85 4.85 -12.17
N SER A 22 13.74 5.33 -11.60
CA SER A 22 13.66 5.50 -10.14
C SER A 22 13.64 4.16 -9.41
N LEU A 23 12.95 3.14 -9.94
CA LEU A 23 13.02 1.78 -9.40
C LEU A 23 14.44 1.22 -9.40
N ALA A 24 15.18 1.39 -10.51
CA ALA A 24 16.58 0.97 -10.58
C ALA A 24 17.46 1.71 -9.55
N MET A 25 17.17 2.98 -9.26
CA MET A 25 17.88 3.72 -8.21
C MET A 25 17.51 3.23 -6.80
N VAL A 26 16.25 2.87 -6.56
CA VAL A 26 15.84 2.20 -5.31
C VAL A 26 16.62 0.89 -5.14
N GLU A 27 16.61 0.00 -6.13
CA GLU A 27 17.33 -1.28 -6.10
C GLU A 27 18.83 -1.09 -5.83
N ARG A 28 19.45 -0.11 -6.48
CA ARG A 28 20.86 0.24 -6.23
C ARG A 28 21.10 0.73 -4.80
N SER A 29 20.19 1.51 -4.25
CA SER A 29 20.29 2.05 -2.90
C SER A 29 20.18 0.97 -1.83
N ILE A 30 19.29 -0.01 -2.02
CA ILE A 30 19.06 -1.09 -1.05
C ILE A 30 19.91 -2.34 -1.31
N GLY A 31 20.69 -2.37 -2.39
CA GLY A 31 21.60 -3.46 -2.74
C GLY A 31 20.92 -4.78 -3.13
N ARG A 32 19.62 -4.78 -3.42
CA ARG A 32 18.86 -5.98 -3.85
C ARG A 32 17.69 -5.60 -4.76
N SER A 33 17.16 -6.59 -5.48
CA SER A 33 16.03 -6.37 -6.38
C SER A 33 14.71 -6.17 -5.62
N ILE A 34 13.87 -5.25 -6.11
CA ILE A 34 12.49 -5.04 -5.63
C ILE A 34 11.66 -6.32 -5.83
N LEU A 35 11.89 -7.07 -6.90
CA LEU A 35 11.18 -8.33 -7.15
C LEU A 35 11.45 -9.37 -6.05
N SER A 36 12.65 -9.34 -5.44
CA SER A 36 12.98 -10.23 -4.32
C SER A 36 12.19 -9.91 -3.05
N ILE A 37 11.74 -8.66 -2.89
CA ILE A 37 10.84 -8.24 -1.80
C ILE A 37 9.43 -8.73 -2.12
N LEU A 38 8.97 -8.49 -3.36
CA LEU A 38 7.59 -8.75 -3.77
C LEU A 38 7.23 -10.23 -3.99
N ASN A 39 8.21 -11.10 -4.20
CA ASN A 39 7.97 -12.55 -4.41
C ASN A 39 7.65 -13.33 -3.12
N GLY A 40 7.65 -12.68 -1.95
CA GLY A 40 7.33 -13.30 -0.67
C GLY A 40 5.83 -13.43 -0.41
N ASN A 41 5.47 -14.18 0.64
CA ASN A 41 4.12 -14.05 1.22
C ASN A 41 3.96 -12.69 1.92
N GLN A 42 2.74 -12.34 2.33
CA GLN A 42 2.45 -11.04 2.95
C GLN A 42 3.39 -10.71 4.13
N PHE A 43 3.62 -11.66 5.05
CA PHE A 43 4.53 -11.47 6.17
C PHE A 43 5.99 -11.25 5.75
N SER A 44 6.42 -11.91 4.67
CA SER A 44 7.76 -11.74 4.11
C SER A 44 7.92 -10.36 3.48
N ILE A 45 6.89 -9.87 2.78
CA ILE A 45 6.88 -8.51 2.22
C ILE A 45 6.98 -7.50 3.37
N ILE A 46 6.14 -7.62 4.40
CA ILE A 46 6.15 -6.72 5.57
C ILE A 46 7.54 -6.71 6.24
N ARG A 47 8.13 -7.89 6.46
CA ARG A 47 9.47 -8.01 7.06
C ARG A 47 10.56 -7.36 6.19
N ASP A 48 10.44 -7.49 4.87
CA ASP A 48 11.44 -7.00 3.92
C ASP A 48 11.27 -5.48 3.63
N MET A 49 10.11 -4.89 3.94
CA MET A 49 9.85 -3.44 3.90
C MET A 49 10.48 -2.72 5.11
N THR A 50 11.81 -2.74 5.17
CA THR A 50 12.61 -2.04 6.19
C THR A 50 12.57 -0.52 6.02
N ILE A 51 12.99 0.23 7.04
CA ILE A 51 13.13 1.70 6.98
C ILE A 51 14.03 2.13 5.82
N GLU A 52 15.10 1.38 5.52
CA GLU A 52 15.99 1.64 4.39
C GLU A 52 15.27 1.51 3.04
N VAL A 53 14.36 0.54 2.92
CA VAL A 53 13.52 0.39 1.73
C VAL A 53 12.55 1.57 1.62
N THR A 54 11.93 1.98 2.73
CA THR A 54 11.05 3.15 2.78
C THR A 54 11.81 4.42 2.38
N ALA A 55 12.94 4.71 3.01
CA ALA A 55 13.77 5.89 2.77
C ALA A 55 14.27 5.95 1.31
N ALA A 56 14.75 4.83 0.76
CA ALA A 56 15.15 4.76 -0.65
C ALA A 56 13.96 5.02 -1.59
N SER A 57 12.78 4.49 -1.26
CA SER A 57 11.56 4.68 -2.05
C SER A 57 11.06 6.12 -2.02
N ILE A 58 11.13 6.78 -0.87
CA ILE A 58 10.87 8.22 -0.73
C ILE A 58 11.87 9.00 -1.59
N LYS A 59 13.17 8.72 -1.44
CA LYS A 59 14.26 9.42 -2.14
C LYS A 59 14.07 9.49 -3.65
N TYR A 60 13.64 8.39 -4.26
CA TYR A 60 13.58 8.28 -5.72
C TYR A 60 12.15 8.27 -6.28
N GLY A 61 11.14 8.11 -5.44
CA GLY A 61 9.73 7.98 -5.84
C GLY A 61 8.84 9.17 -5.46
N MET A 62 9.16 9.91 -4.41
CA MET A 62 8.34 11.02 -3.94
C MET A 62 8.56 12.26 -4.81
N GLN A 63 7.46 12.89 -5.26
CA GLN A 63 7.53 14.05 -6.16
C GLN A 63 7.84 15.35 -5.42
N GLU A 64 7.46 15.44 -4.15
CA GLU A 64 7.56 16.64 -3.31
C GLU A 64 8.83 16.69 -2.44
N LEU A 65 9.75 15.71 -2.58
CA LEU A 65 10.90 15.58 -1.67
C LEU A 65 11.83 16.81 -1.69
N GLY A 66 12.09 17.38 -2.86
CA GLY A 66 13.05 18.48 -3.02
C GLY A 66 14.45 18.11 -2.54
N GLN A 67 14.96 18.84 -1.54
CA GLN A 67 16.27 18.61 -0.91
C GLN A 67 16.15 18.00 0.50
N LYS A 68 14.94 17.61 0.94
CA LYS A 68 14.75 17.02 2.27
C LYS A 68 15.46 15.67 2.37
N ASP A 69 15.92 15.34 3.57
CA ASP A 69 16.33 13.98 3.88
C ASP A 69 15.09 13.06 3.90
N PRO A 70 15.11 11.89 3.22
CA PRO A 70 14.03 10.93 3.31
C PRO A 70 13.65 10.51 4.72
N TYR A 71 14.60 10.46 5.67
CA TYR A 71 14.29 10.11 7.06
C TYR A 71 13.51 11.24 7.76
N ASP A 72 13.86 12.51 7.49
CA ASP A 72 13.08 13.66 8.00
C ASP A 72 11.63 13.64 7.51
N VAL A 73 11.38 13.12 6.30
CA VAL A 73 10.02 12.95 5.77
C VAL A 73 9.27 11.82 6.48
N ILE A 74 9.96 10.73 6.84
CA ILE A 74 9.37 9.65 7.63
C ILE A 74 8.97 10.19 9.01
N ASP A 75 9.87 10.92 9.68
CA ASP A 75 9.61 11.56 10.96
C ASP A 75 8.44 12.55 10.85
N GLU A 76 8.43 13.42 9.84
CA GLU A 76 7.34 14.38 9.58
C GLU A 76 5.97 13.68 9.47
N ILE A 77 5.91 12.58 8.70
CA ILE A 77 4.66 11.81 8.54
C ILE A 77 4.22 11.17 9.86
N CYS A 78 5.16 10.62 10.62
CA CYS A 78 4.87 9.98 11.90
C CYS A 78 4.44 10.98 12.98
N ASP A 79 5.09 12.14 13.05
CA ASP A 79 4.72 13.23 13.96
C ASP A 79 3.33 13.81 13.64
N ASP A 80 2.94 13.80 12.36
CA ASP A 80 1.60 14.20 11.89
C ASP A 80 0.53 13.09 12.10
N GLY A 81 0.85 12.01 12.83
CA GLY A 81 -0.08 10.92 13.16
C GLY A 81 -0.16 9.80 12.12
N GLY A 82 0.69 9.84 11.08
CA GLY A 82 0.90 8.74 10.16
C GLY A 82 1.69 7.59 10.79
N LEU A 83 1.71 6.45 10.12
CA LEU A 83 2.50 5.29 10.51
C LEU A 83 3.42 4.88 9.35
N LEU A 84 4.56 4.28 9.67
CA LEU A 84 5.45 3.69 8.67
C LEU A 84 4.71 2.71 7.75
N ASP A 85 3.71 2.00 8.29
CA ASP A 85 2.85 1.09 7.54
C ASP A 85 2.05 1.81 6.43
N HIS A 86 1.50 3.00 6.71
CA HIS A 86 0.80 3.81 5.69
C HIS A 86 1.75 4.25 4.56
N ILE A 87 3.00 4.59 4.91
CA ILE A 87 4.03 4.95 3.93
C ILE A 87 4.36 3.74 3.05
N ASN A 88 4.57 2.58 3.69
CA ASN A 88 4.89 1.34 3.01
C ASN A 88 3.75 0.84 2.11
N GLU A 89 2.50 0.97 2.55
CA GLU A 89 1.31 0.68 1.74
C GLU A 89 1.32 1.52 0.45
N ALA A 90 1.50 2.83 0.57
CA ALA A 90 1.53 3.74 -0.58
C ALA A 90 2.68 3.42 -1.56
N ILE A 91 3.87 3.08 -1.03
CA ILE A 91 5.02 2.66 -1.84
C ILE A 91 4.72 1.37 -2.59
N LEU A 92 4.20 0.35 -1.89
CA LEU A 92 3.86 -0.94 -2.49
C LEU A 92 2.81 -0.78 -3.58
N GLU A 93 1.74 -0.02 -3.30
CA GLU A 93 0.71 0.29 -4.31
C GLU A 93 1.33 0.97 -5.53
N ALA A 94 2.23 1.94 -5.33
CA ALA A 94 2.89 2.66 -6.41
C ALA A 94 3.80 1.73 -7.25
N TRP A 95 4.50 0.79 -6.61
CA TRP A 95 5.27 -0.25 -7.30
C TRP A 95 4.39 -1.18 -8.12
N PHE A 96 3.27 -1.67 -7.57
CA PHE A 96 2.32 -2.51 -8.30
C PHE A 96 1.69 -1.76 -9.48
N ASN A 97 1.37 -0.48 -9.29
CA ASN A 97 0.79 0.40 -10.33
C ASN A 97 1.74 0.65 -11.52
N THR A 98 3.03 0.32 -11.40
CA THR A 98 3.95 0.35 -12.56
C THR A 98 3.65 -0.74 -13.59
N GLY A 99 3.07 -1.87 -13.16
CA GLY A 99 2.81 -3.04 -14.00
C GLY A 99 4.06 -3.79 -14.45
N ILE A 100 5.23 -3.51 -13.87
CA ILE A 100 6.51 -4.13 -14.26
C ILE A 100 6.72 -5.46 -13.56
N PHE A 101 6.32 -5.56 -12.28
CA PHE A 101 6.57 -6.74 -11.45
C PHE A 101 5.49 -7.81 -11.58
N PHE A 102 4.25 -7.41 -11.83
CA PHE A 102 3.12 -8.30 -12.04
C PHE A 102 2.22 -7.76 -13.14
N LYS A 103 1.59 -8.66 -13.91
CA LYS A 103 0.51 -8.25 -14.80
C LYS A 103 -0.62 -7.69 -13.94
N TRP A 104 -0.86 -6.38 -14.05
CA TRP A 104 -2.02 -5.74 -13.45
C TRP A 104 -3.30 -6.38 -13.98
N ALA A 105 -4.00 -7.15 -13.15
CA ALA A 105 -5.24 -7.85 -13.53
C ALA A 105 -6.49 -6.94 -13.51
N GLY A 106 -6.34 -5.63 -13.27
CA GLY A 106 -7.47 -4.76 -12.96
C GLY A 106 -7.76 -4.75 -11.46
N LYS A 107 -8.45 -3.71 -10.95
CA LYS A 107 -8.92 -3.70 -9.57
C LYS A 107 -9.77 -4.96 -9.33
N PRO A 108 -9.66 -5.68 -8.19
CA PRO A 108 -10.77 -6.52 -7.78
C PRO A 108 -12.02 -5.62 -7.72
N ALA A 109 -13.12 -6.09 -8.29
CA ALA A 109 -14.41 -5.42 -8.13
C ALA A 109 -14.63 -5.15 -6.64
N PRO A 110 -15.29 -4.04 -6.25
CA PRO A 110 -15.71 -3.84 -4.88
C PRO A 110 -16.34 -5.16 -4.41
N GLN A 111 -15.78 -5.76 -3.36
CA GLN A 111 -16.46 -6.87 -2.73
C GLN A 111 -17.80 -6.29 -2.28
N GLU A 112 -18.87 -6.63 -3.00
CA GLU A 112 -20.21 -6.43 -2.50
C GLU A 112 -20.20 -7.06 -1.11
N MET A 113 -20.30 -6.22 -0.08
CA MET A 113 -20.64 -6.69 1.25
C MET A 113 -21.90 -7.52 1.04
N LYS A 114 -21.76 -8.84 1.07
CA LYS A 114 -22.92 -9.72 1.13
C LYS A 114 -23.65 -9.28 2.37
N ALA A 115 -24.77 -8.57 2.17
CA ALA A 115 -25.71 -8.30 3.22
C ALA A 115 -25.95 -9.65 3.90
N THR A 116 -25.54 -9.74 5.16
CA THR A 116 -25.89 -10.86 6.02
C THR A 116 -27.40 -10.93 5.97
N GLU A 117 -27.92 -11.95 5.29
CA GLU A 117 -29.34 -12.23 5.24
C GLU A 117 -29.76 -12.59 6.67
N GLU A 118 -30.19 -11.58 7.43
CA GLU A 118 -30.92 -11.80 8.68
C GLU A 118 -32.17 -12.61 8.33
N ARG A 119 -32.11 -13.92 8.56
CA ARG A 119 -33.30 -14.77 8.49
C ARG A 119 -34.30 -14.27 9.52
N PRO A 120 -35.53 -13.89 9.14
CA PRO A 120 -36.54 -13.51 10.11
C PRO A 120 -36.93 -14.73 10.98
N PRO A 121 -37.35 -14.53 12.23
CA PRO A 121 -37.63 -15.61 13.15
C PRO A 121 -38.81 -16.45 12.67
N VAL A 122 -38.60 -17.78 12.64
CA VAL A 122 -39.64 -18.77 12.33
C VAL A 122 -40.74 -18.69 13.38
N LYS A 123 -41.93 -18.20 13.00
CA LYS A 123 -43.14 -18.31 13.82
C LYS A 123 -43.47 -19.79 14.03
N LYS A 124 -43.23 -20.31 15.24
CA LYS A 124 -43.74 -21.63 15.68
C LYS A 124 -45.28 -21.60 15.61
N ARG A 125 -45.88 -22.28 14.64
CA ARG A 125 -47.31 -22.60 14.67
C ARG A 125 -47.55 -23.57 15.84
N ARG A 126 -48.27 -23.13 16.87
CA ARG A 126 -48.89 -24.02 17.85
C ARG A 126 -49.84 -24.95 17.08
N LYS A 127 -49.66 -26.26 17.24
CA LYS A 127 -50.68 -27.24 16.87
C LYS A 127 -51.78 -27.16 17.93
N GLU A 128 -52.93 -26.62 17.55
CA GLU A 128 -54.18 -26.89 18.27
C GLU A 128 -54.66 -28.27 17.81
N ASN A 129 -54.66 -29.22 18.75
CA ASN A 129 -55.42 -30.46 18.66
C ASN A 129 -56.26 -30.51 19.94
N GLN A 130 -57.56 -30.26 19.81
CA GLN A 130 -58.63 -30.94 20.54
C GLN A 130 -59.95 -30.70 19.80
#